data_AF-A0A0J6VXV3-F1
#
_entry.id   AF-A0A0J6VXV3-F1
#
_cell.length_a   1.000
_cell.length_b   1.000
_cell.length_c   1.000
_cell.angle_alpha   90.00
_cell.angle_beta   90.00
_cell.angle_gamma   90.00
#
_symmetry.space_group_name_H-M   'P 1'
#
loop_
_entity.id
_entity.type
_entity.pdbx_description
1 polymer ?
#
loop_
_entity_poly.entity_id
_entity_poly.type
_entity_poly.pdbx_seq_one_letter_code
_entity_poly.pdbx_strand_id
1 'polypeptide(L)'
;MRTSLASVLTVVATAMLAAPASACAAPAASAAATATVLRVVDGDTIDVVDDARGRLRVRVLGIDTPETKGTEECWGRQATEFATATLMNRRVAVLGDASQDARDRYGRTYLH
;
A
#
# COMPACT_ATOMS: atom_id res chain seq x y z
N MET A 1 -39.99 -37.58 -52.16
CA MET A 1 -40.73 -36.49 -51.49
C MET A 1 -41.64 -37.09 -50.43
N ARG A 2 -41.23 -37.03 -49.15
CA ARG A 2 -42.08 -37.31 -47.99
C ARG A 2 -41.66 -36.33 -46.89
N THR A 3 -42.55 -35.41 -46.57
CA THR A 3 -42.43 -34.38 -45.54
C THR A 3 -42.75 -34.98 -44.16
N SER A 4 -42.01 -34.58 -43.13
CA SER A 4 -42.47 -34.70 -41.75
C SER A 4 -42.04 -33.47 -40.96
N LEU A 5 -43.05 -32.69 -40.56
CA LEU A 5 -43.00 -31.68 -39.49
C LEU A 5 -43.09 -32.38 -38.12
N ALA A 6 -42.61 -31.67 -37.08
CA ALA A 6 -42.83 -31.81 -35.62
C ALA A 6 -41.46 -31.79 -34.91
N SER A 7 -41.19 -31.06 -33.81
CA SER A 7 -42.02 -30.43 -32.79
C SER A 7 -41.26 -29.27 -32.15
N VAL A 8 -41.97 -28.22 -31.75
CA VAL A 8 -41.47 -27.19 -30.83
C VAL A 8 -41.77 -27.67 -29.40
N LEU A 9 -40.77 -27.72 -28.51
CA LEU A 9 -41.01 -27.71 -27.07
C LEU A 9 -39.79 -27.15 -26.29
N THR A 10 -39.95 -25.90 -25.87
CA THR A 10 -39.52 -25.25 -24.62
C THR A 10 -38.34 -25.83 -23.82
N VAL A 11 -37.27 -25.05 -23.65
CA VAL A 11 -36.35 -25.18 -22.52
C VAL A 11 -36.42 -23.91 -21.67
N VAL A 12 -36.71 -24.15 -20.40
CA VAL A 12 -36.92 -23.19 -19.31
C VAL A 12 -35.65 -22.38 -19.05
N ALA A 13 -35.78 -21.06 -19.02
CA ALA A 13 -34.73 -20.16 -18.56
C ALA A 13 -34.52 -20.34 -17.05
N THR A 14 -33.43 -21.01 -16.67
CA THR A 14 -32.99 -21.10 -15.28
C THR A 14 -32.27 -19.81 -14.91
N ALA A 15 -32.94 -18.96 -14.14
CA ALA A 15 -32.29 -17.83 -13.49
C ALA A 15 -31.34 -18.38 -12.42
N MET A 16 -30.03 -18.40 -12.72
CA MET A 16 -29.01 -18.64 -11.70
C MET A 16 -28.97 -17.45 -10.76
N LEU A 17 -29.51 -17.64 -9.55
CA LEU A 17 -29.23 -16.77 -8.42
C LEU A 17 -27.76 -16.96 -8.04
N ALA A 18 -26.88 -16.14 -8.60
CA ALA A 18 -25.50 -16.06 -8.15
C ALA A 18 -25.48 -15.41 -6.76
N ALA A 19 -25.37 -16.21 -5.71
CA ALA A 19 -25.09 -15.72 -4.37
C ALA A 19 -23.74 -14.98 -4.40
N PRO A 20 -23.60 -13.80 -3.78
CA PRO A 20 -22.29 -13.19 -3.65
C PRO A 20 -21.46 -14.08 -2.74
N ALA A 21 -20.46 -14.76 -3.32
CA ALA A 21 -19.43 -15.43 -2.55
C ALA A 21 -18.75 -14.35 -1.71
N SER A 22 -19.04 -14.35 -0.41
CA SER A 22 -18.34 -13.53 0.56
C SER A 22 -16.89 -13.99 0.55
N ALA A 23 -16.06 -13.29 -0.22
CA ALA A 23 -14.63 -13.52 -0.27
C ALA A 23 -14.08 -13.12 1.10
N CYS A 24 -13.88 -14.11 1.97
CA CYS A 24 -13.03 -13.95 3.13
C CYS A 24 -11.68 -13.45 2.61
N ALA A 25 -11.31 -12.21 2.93
CA ALA A 25 -10.05 -11.63 2.48
C ALA A 25 -8.92 -12.50 3.02
N ALA A 26 -8.22 -13.21 2.12
CA ALA A 26 -6.99 -13.90 2.47
C ALA A 26 -6.03 -12.87 3.08
N PRO A 27 -5.24 -13.23 4.12
CA PRO A 27 -4.26 -12.32 4.67
C PRO A 27 -3.35 -11.84 3.54
N ALA A 28 -3.24 -10.51 3.39
CA ALA A 28 -2.34 -9.93 2.39
C ALA A 28 -0.94 -10.48 2.64
N ALA A 29 -0.37 -11.14 1.63
CA ALA A 29 1.00 -11.65 1.72
C ALA A 29 1.91 -10.49 2.11
N SER A 30 2.68 -10.64 3.20
CA SER A 30 3.62 -9.61 3.63
C SER A 30 4.60 -9.35 2.49
N ALA A 31 4.70 -8.09 2.07
CA ALA A 31 5.64 -7.69 1.04
C ALA A 31 7.07 -8.01 1.48
N ALA A 32 7.91 -8.39 0.52
CA ALA A 32 9.33 -8.64 0.78
C ALA A 32 10.02 -7.34 1.22
N ALA A 33 10.89 -7.45 2.23
CA ALA A 33 11.66 -6.32 2.72
C ALA A 33 12.84 -6.00 1.79
N THR A 34 12.78 -4.86 1.10
CA THR A 34 13.73 -4.45 0.05
C THR A 34 14.64 -3.30 0.46
N ALA A 35 14.41 -2.68 1.62
CA ALA A 35 15.14 -1.49 2.02
C ALA A 35 15.63 -1.55 3.46
N THR A 36 16.79 -0.95 3.72
CA THR A 36 17.31 -0.77 5.09
C THR A 36 17.22 0.69 5.49
N VAL A 37 16.63 0.95 6.66
CA VAL A 37 16.48 2.29 7.21
C VAL A 37 17.82 2.77 7.76
N LEU A 38 18.32 3.87 7.21
CA LEU A 38 19.61 4.47 7.56
C LEU A 38 19.45 5.65 8.54
N ARG A 39 18.30 6.32 8.51
CA ARG A 39 18.03 7.49 9.36
C ARG A 39 16.53 7.72 9.47
N VAL A 40 16.07 8.14 10.65
CA VAL A 40 14.75 8.73 10.86
C VAL A 40 14.92 10.24 10.89
N VAL A 41 14.22 10.94 9.99
CA VAL A 41 14.31 12.41 9.85
C VAL A 41 13.23 13.08 10.71
N ASP A 42 12.01 12.54 10.63
CA ASP A 42 10.86 12.86 11.47
C ASP A 42 9.97 11.61 11.60
N GLY A 43 8.87 11.67 12.34
CA GLY A 43 7.98 10.54 12.60
C GLY A 43 7.35 9.90 11.36
N ASP A 44 7.25 10.63 10.25
CA ASP A 44 6.72 10.16 8.95
C ASP A 44 7.77 10.10 7.81
N THR A 45 9.02 10.51 8.09
CA THR A 45 10.03 10.72 7.06
C THR A 45 11.32 9.99 7.41
N ILE A 46 11.76 9.09 6.53
CA ILE A 46 12.94 8.24 6.74
C ILE A 46 13.90 8.30 5.54
N ASP A 47 15.19 8.11 5.79
CA ASP A 47 16.16 7.79 4.73
C ASP A 47 16.41 6.29 4.72
N VAL A 48 16.38 5.70 3.53
CA VAL A 48 16.62 4.28 3.31
C VAL A 48 17.65 4.05 2.22
N VAL A 49 18.21 2.85 2.20
CA VAL A 49 18.83 2.27 1.00
C VAL A 49 17.96 1.11 0.54
N ASP A 50 17.35 1.25 -0.64
CA ASP A 50 16.55 0.23 -1.31
C ASP A 50 17.43 -0.54 -2.30
N ASP A 51 17.24 -1.85 -2.38
CA ASP A 51 18.08 -2.73 -3.20
C ASP A 51 18.06 -2.36 -4.69
N ALA A 52 16.90 -1.90 -5.20
CA ALA A 52 16.71 -1.59 -6.61
C ALA A 52 16.91 -0.11 -6.93
N ARG A 53 16.46 0.79 -6.02
CA ARG A 53 16.44 2.23 -6.25
C ARG A 53 17.62 2.98 -5.61
N GLY A 54 18.40 2.32 -4.76
CA GLY A 54 19.49 2.94 -4.02
C GLY A 54 19.00 3.83 -2.88
N ARG A 55 19.71 4.94 -2.61
CA ARG A 55 19.37 5.82 -1.48
C ARG A 55 18.14 6.67 -1.79
N LEU A 56 17.17 6.67 -0.87
CA LEU A 56 15.93 7.42 -0.99
C LEU A 56 15.63 8.15 0.31
N ARG A 57 15.03 9.34 0.21
CA ARG A 57 14.25 9.93 1.30
C ARG A 57 12.79 9.63 1.05
N VAL A 58 12.16 8.95 1.99
CA VAL A 58 10.79 8.45 1.90
C VAL A 58 9.91 9.25 2.85
N ARG A 59 8.75 9.70 2.35
CA ARG A 59 7.62 10.14 3.18
C ARG A 59 6.57 9.06 3.17
N VAL A 60 6.19 8.59 4.35
CA VAL A 60 5.22 7.51 4.50
C VAL A 60 3.84 8.01 4.12
N LEU A 61 3.20 7.35 3.15
CA LEU A 61 1.87 7.69 2.70
C LEU A 61 0.84 7.45 3.81
N GLY A 62 -0.10 8.39 3.97
CA GLY A 62 -1.18 8.30 4.96
C GLY A 62 -0.78 8.60 6.41
N ILE A 63 0.48 8.97 6.66
CA ILE A 63 0.96 9.41 7.97
C ILE A 63 1.45 10.85 7.86
N ASP A 64 0.98 11.72 8.76
CA ASP A 64 1.45 13.10 8.91
C ASP A 64 1.66 13.35 10.40
N THR A 65 2.92 13.48 10.82
CA THR A 65 3.28 13.60 12.23
C THR A 65 3.45 15.07 12.62
N PRO A 66 3.17 15.46 13.88
CA PRO A 66 3.44 16.81 14.35
C PRO A 66 4.92 17.18 14.12
N GLU A 67 5.16 18.40 13.64
CA GLU A 67 6.47 18.79 13.14
C GLU A 67 7.48 19.01 14.28
N THR A 68 8.71 18.50 14.09
CA THR A 68 9.82 18.74 15.02
C THR A 68 10.70 19.93 14.63
N LYS A 69 10.52 20.47 13.43
CA LYS A 69 11.32 21.57 12.88
C LYS A 69 10.57 22.89 12.95
N GLY A 70 11.25 23.93 13.44
CA GLY A 70 10.65 25.24 13.66
C GLY A 70 10.05 25.34 15.06
N THR A 71 8.76 25.66 15.15
CA THR A 71 8.02 25.57 16.42
C THR A 71 7.67 24.11 16.64
N GLU A 72 8.33 23.45 17.58
CA GLU A 72 8.04 22.06 17.94
C GLU A 72 6.57 21.93 18.33
N GLU A 73 5.86 21.06 17.62
CA GLU A 73 4.47 20.78 17.90
C GLU A 73 4.36 19.72 19.00
N CYS A 74 3.25 19.76 19.74
CA CYS A 74 2.97 18.76 20.76
C CYS A 74 3.05 17.35 20.15
N TRP A 75 3.83 16.47 20.79
CA TRP A 75 4.06 15.08 20.38
C TRP A 75 4.99 14.84 19.18
N GLY A 76 5.54 15.88 18.56
CA GLY A 76 6.45 15.71 17.41
C GLY A 76 7.71 14.92 17.76
N ARG A 77 8.33 15.26 18.90
CA ARG A 77 9.51 14.55 19.42
C ARG A 77 9.21 13.08 19.72
N GLN A 78 8.09 12.81 20.38
CA GLN A 78 7.65 11.46 20.72
C GLN A 78 7.35 10.64 19.46
N ALA A 79 6.79 11.24 18.40
CA ALA A 79 6.58 10.58 17.12
C ALA A 79 7.92 10.20 16.46
N THR A 80 8.88 11.12 16.44
CA THR A 80 10.24 10.85 15.92
C THR A 80 10.96 9.76 16.74
N GLU A 81 10.85 9.79 18.07
CA GLU A 81 11.44 8.78 18.96
C GLU A 81 10.82 7.40 18.73
N PHE A 82 9.49 7.33 18.58
CA PHE A 82 8.79 6.09 18.27
C PHE A 82 9.22 5.52 16.91
N ALA A 83 9.27 6.35 15.87
CA ALA A 83 9.74 5.94 14.56
C ALA A 83 11.20 5.46 14.61
N THR A 84 12.06 6.16 15.36
CA THR A 84 13.46 5.77 15.56
C THR A 84 13.58 4.41 16.24
N ALA A 85 12.89 4.19 17.36
CA ALA A 85 12.90 2.94 18.09
C ALA A 85 12.36 1.75 17.25
N THR A 86 11.40 2.04 16.38
CA THR A 86 10.73 1.02 15.55
C THR A 86 11.52 0.68 14.29
N LEU A 87 12.04 1.69 13.58
CA LEU A 87 12.50 1.55 12.20
C LEU A 87 14.02 1.60 12.04
N MET A 88 14.76 2.28 12.92
CA MET A 88 16.19 2.51 12.71
C MET A 88 16.97 1.19 12.58
N ASN A 89 17.83 1.10 11.55
CA ASN A 89 18.62 -0.09 11.20
C ASN A 89 17.79 -1.36 10.90
N ARG A 90 16.47 -1.24 10.72
CA ARG A 90 15.61 -2.37 10.32
C ARG A 90 15.58 -2.51 8.81
N ARG A 91 15.32 -3.74 8.37
CA ARG A 91 14.98 -4.04 6.99
C ARG A 91 13.46 -4.03 6.85
N VAL A 92 12.96 -3.23 5.92
CA VAL A 92 11.54 -2.91 5.75
C VAL A 92 11.12 -3.15 4.29
N ALA A 93 9.84 -3.45 4.10
CA ALA A 93 9.23 -3.38 2.79
C ALA A 93 8.84 -1.93 2.53
N VAL A 94 9.08 -1.44 1.31
CA VAL A 94 8.64 -0.11 0.87
C VAL A 94 7.87 -0.26 -0.43
N LEU A 95 6.63 0.23 -0.46
CA LEU A 95 5.70 -0.01 -1.55
C LEU A 95 5.26 1.29 -2.19
N GLY A 96 5.35 1.35 -3.53
CA GLY A 96 4.79 2.46 -4.29
C GLY A 96 3.27 2.34 -4.42
N ASP A 97 2.61 3.48 -4.60
CA ASP A 97 1.18 3.57 -4.84
C ASP A 97 0.94 4.31 -6.16
N ALA A 98 0.38 3.62 -7.16
CA ALA A 98 0.14 4.20 -8.48
C ALA A 98 -0.98 5.24 -8.50
N SER A 99 -1.80 5.32 -7.43
CA SER A 99 -2.82 6.36 -7.28
C SER A 99 -2.27 7.69 -6.77
N GLN A 100 -1.03 7.69 -6.26
CA GLN A 100 -0.36 8.85 -5.70
C GLN A 100 0.78 9.31 -6.62
N ASP A 101 1.17 10.57 -6.46
CA ASP A 101 2.40 11.06 -7.07
C ASP A 101 3.60 10.28 -6.54
N ALA A 102 4.63 10.08 -7.37
CA ALA A 102 5.82 9.35 -6.94
C ALA A 102 6.72 10.18 -5.99
N ARG A 103 6.70 11.51 -6.13
CA ARG A 103 7.57 12.43 -5.39
C ARG A 103 6.88 13.74 -5.07
N ASP A 104 7.35 14.39 -4.02
CA ASP A 104 6.91 15.73 -3.66
C ASP A 104 7.84 16.83 -4.20
N ARG A 105 7.45 18.10 -3.96
CA ARG A 105 8.20 19.28 -4.38
C ARG A 105 9.59 19.41 -3.75
N TYR A 106 9.88 18.67 -2.69
CA TYR A 106 11.16 18.67 -1.99
C TYR A 106 12.05 17.47 -2.38
N GLY A 107 11.59 16.63 -3.32
CA GLY A 107 12.31 15.46 -3.80
C GLY A 107 12.20 14.22 -2.90
N ARG A 108 11.29 14.22 -1.91
CA ARG A 108 10.96 13.00 -1.13
C ARG A 108 10.13 12.06 -2.01
N THR A 109 10.31 10.76 -1.84
CA THR A 109 9.55 9.73 -2.54
C THR A 109 8.40 9.25 -1.66
N TYR A 110 7.19 9.16 -2.21
CA TYR A 110 6.02 8.67 -1.49
C TYR A 110 5.94 7.15 -1.57
N LEU A 111 6.02 6.49 -0.42
CA LEU A 111 5.90 5.03 -0.30
C LEU A 111 5.10 4.69 0.96
N HIS A 112 4.48 3.51 0.98
CA HIS A 112 3.99 2.86 2.20
C HIS A 112 5.11 2.08 2.88
#